data_AF-A0A3M1VHL6-F1
#
_entry.id   AF-A0A3M1VHL6-F1
#
_cell.length_a   1.000
_cell.length_b   1.000
_cell.length_c   1.000
_cell.angle_alpha   90.00
_cell.angle_beta   90.00
_cell.angle_gamma   90.00
#
_symmetry.space_group_name_H-M   'P 1'
#
loop_
_entity.id
_entity.type
_entity.pdbx_description
1 polymer ?
#
loop_
_entity_poly.entity_id
_entity_poly.type
_entity_poly.pdbx_seq_one_letter_code
_entity_poly.pdbx_strand_id
1 'polypeptide(L)'
;MGTFRRIIAIVRKIAAVPVFLSGLGRRIRFSSALDPPAARPTRTKRRRRPERPPATNAAGRLSGDAAGGQGIWRCDSAFGGKRARQARGGPSNGVGMHRVGRSRPPRTSGRGVVWRRLAARMFGFRTEESAMKSLASVWSRWVHQVAHNLRRPRRRRRPYHVPTEACLEDRVLLAAVSFTQSSYTFEVPENSATGTEVGTPQLTPGSPAAYFYIASGNSTDPFVIDPITGVITVYDPSIDYETTSQYTLTVGALDPVTNTYDTATVTVNVQNVDEDPVFANQNYNFNIAENSANGTFVGTVSATNPTGVPAGTPVFYSITGGNSDGAFTIDPNSGDITVAGPIDFEATSQYTLTVLAGNSYGQSTTTVTINVQNVDEDPVFVNGQFNFNVQETAAIGTVVGTVVATNPNGVPQNTPIFYTIVAGNDAGDFTIDPTTGEISVANALNFEATPQYTLTVLASNSLGFDTVTVVINVQDVLNA
;
A
#
# COMPACT_ATOMS: atom_id res chain seq x y z
N MET A 1 -43.19 -32.32 37.37
CA MET A 1 -43.71 -32.89 36.11
C MET A 1 -45.07 -32.27 35.82
N GLY A 2 -45.30 -31.66 34.64
CA GLY A 2 -46.61 -31.07 34.33
C GLY A 2 -46.71 -30.08 33.16
N THR A 3 -45.60 -29.49 32.69
CA THR A 3 -45.67 -28.41 31.67
C THR A 3 -44.59 -28.43 30.58
N PHE A 4 -43.73 -29.47 30.54
CA PHE A 4 -42.63 -29.57 29.56
C PHE A 4 -42.99 -30.33 28.26
N ARG A 5 -44.26 -30.71 28.05
CA ARG A 5 -44.74 -31.50 26.89
C ARG A 5 -45.59 -30.71 25.87
N ARG A 6 -45.53 -29.37 25.86
CA ARG A 6 -46.29 -28.53 24.89
C ARG A 6 -45.45 -27.59 24.01
N ILE A 7 -44.12 -27.58 24.15
CA ILE A 7 -43.22 -26.76 23.29
C ILE A 7 -42.47 -27.62 22.25
N ILE A 8 -42.20 -28.91 22.52
CA ILE A 8 -41.62 -29.87 21.56
C ILE A 8 -42.72 -30.42 20.59
N ALA A 9 -43.61 -29.54 20.13
CA ALA A 9 -44.70 -29.87 19.20
C ALA A 9 -44.84 -28.88 18.03
N ILE A 10 -44.04 -27.79 18.01
CA ILE A 10 -44.10 -26.76 16.95
C ILE A 10 -42.87 -26.81 16.01
N VAL A 11 -41.78 -27.48 16.40
CA VAL A 11 -40.54 -27.61 15.58
C VAL A 11 -40.39 -29.00 14.92
N ARG A 12 -41.50 -29.73 14.71
CA ARG A 12 -41.50 -31.05 14.02
C ARG A 12 -42.54 -31.18 12.89
N LYS A 13 -42.83 -30.07 12.21
CA LYS A 13 -43.74 -30.02 11.05
C LYS A 13 -43.27 -29.12 9.89
N ILE A 14 -41.97 -29.14 9.58
CA ILE A 14 -41.45 -28.77 8.25
C ILE A 14 -40.40 -29.82 7.84
N ALA A 15 -40.86 -31.00 7.42
CA ALA A 15 -40.07 -32.04 6.75
C ALA A 15 -41.03 -33.05 6.07
N ALA A 16 -40.68 -33.50 4.85
CA ALA A 16 -41.52 -34.25 3.88
C ALA A 16 -42.71 -33.42 3.31
N VAL A 17 -43.13 -33.57 2.04
CA VAL A 17 -43.16 -34.73 1.11
C VAL A 17 -42.77 -34.29 -0.35
N PRO A 18 -42.91 -35.07 -1.47
CA PRO A 18 -41.81 -35.78 -2.15
C PRO A 18 -41.46 -35.42 -3.62
N VAL A 19 -40.26 -35.87 -4.04
CA VAL A 19 -39.84 -36.53 -5.32
C VAL A 19 -40.77 -36.51 -6.55
N PHE A 20 -40.26 -36.14 -7.75
CA PHE A 20 -40.22 -37.00 -8.97
C PHE A 20 -39.23 -36.52 -10.07
N LEU A 21 -38.96 -37.39 -11.06
CA LEU A 21 -37.78 -37.45 -11.96
C LEU A 21 -37.82 -36.58 -13.25
N SER A 22 -36.64 -36.18 -13.77
CA SER A 22 -36.00 -36.65 -15.04
C SER A 22 -34.76 -35.79 -15.38
N GLY A 23 -33.59 -36.36 -15.75
CA GLY A 23 -33.09 -36.55 -17.14
C GLY A 23 -32.55 -35.24 -17.75
N LEU A 24 -31.33 -35.07 -18.28
CA LEU A 24 -30.22 -35.92 -18.79
C LEU A 24 -28.88 -35.44 -18.15
N GLY A 25 -27.70 -36.06 -18.27
CA GLY A 25 -27.28 -37.21 -19.07
C GLY A 25 -26.27 -36.87 -20.17
N ARG A 26 -24.98 -36.62 -19.84
CA ARG A 26 -23.79 -37.00 -20.64
C ARG A 26 -22.45 -36.64 -19.96
N ARG A 27 -21.58 -37.65 -19.81
CA ARG A 27 -20.11 -37.50 -19.68
C ARG A 27 -19.49 -37.64 -21.07
N ILE A 28 -18.44 -36.89 -21.40
CA ILE A 28 -17.33 -37.37 -22.24
C ILE A 28 -16.00 -36.80 -21.72
N ARG A 29 -15.10 -37.68 -21.27
CA ARG A 29 -13.64 -37.55 -21.36
C ARG A 29 -13.11 -38.96 -21.62
N PHE A 30 -12.39 -39.18 -22.72
CA PHE A 30 -11.43 -40.27 -22.87
C PHE A 30 -10.54 -40.03 -24.10
N SER A 31 -9.23 -40.15 -23.88
CA SER A 31 -8.15 -40.67 -24.73
C SER A 31 -6.85 -40.36 -23.97
N SER A 32 -6.06 -41.32 -23.44
CA SER A 32 -5.26 -42.37 -24.10
C SER A 32 -4.11 -41.79 -24.95
N ALA A 33 -2.84 -42.21 -24.83
CA ALA A 33 -2.19 -43.20 -23.96
C ALA A 33 -0.63 -43.07 -24.03
N LEU A 34 0.09 -44.01 -23.40
CA LEU A 34 1.49 -44.45 -23.64
C LEU A 34 2.67 -43.76 -22.88
N ASP A 35 3.21 -44.51 -21.92
CA ASP A 35 4.67 -44.67 -21.61
C ASP A 35 5.27 -45.76 -22.56
N PRO A 36 6.60 -46.08 -22.63
CA PRO A 36 7.72 -45.83 -21.70
C PRO A 36 9.06 -45.41 -22.41
N PRO A 37 10.30 -45.78 -21.99
CA PRO A 37 11.14 -44.99 -21.08
C PRO A 37 12.61 -44.71 -21.58
N ALA A 38 13.46 -44.22 -20.66
CA ALA A 38 14.92 -43.93 -20.76
C ALA A 38 15.27 -42.47 -21.19
N ALA A 39 16.41 -41.87 -20.79
CA ALA A 39 17.61 -42.42 -20.15
C ALA A 39 18.26 -41.50 -19.09
N ARG A 40 19.17 -42.07 -18.28
CA ARG A 40 20.16 -41.37 -17.45
C ARG A 40 21.26 -40.75 -18.33
N PRO A 41 21.96 -39.69 -17.88
CA PRO A 41 23.35 -39.90 -17.43
C PRO A 41 23.75 -39.06 -16.19
N THR A 42 24.29 -39.70 -15.15
CA THR A 42 25.70 -39.61 -14.69
C THR A 42 26.05 -38.50 -13.69
N ARG A 43 26.30 -38.95 -12.46
CA ARG A 43 26.97 -38.28 -11.33
C ARG A 43 28.47 -38.13 -11.59
N THR A 44 29.03 -36.93 -11.44
CA THR A 44 30.49 -36.70 -11.37
C THR A 44 30.92 -35.92 -10.12
N LYS A 45 31.79 -36.60 -9.35
CA LYS A 45 32.75 -36.17 -8.31
C LYS A 45 32.94 -34.64 -8.17
N ARG A 46 32.76 -34.03 -6.98
CA ARG A 46 33.55 -34.15 -5.73
C ARG A 46 35.00 -33.63 -5.83
N ARG A 47 35.21 -32.36 -5.46
CA ARG A 47 36.43 -31.66 -4.95
C ARG A 47 36.05 -30.17 -4.78
N ARG A 48 36.59 -29.33 -3.88
CA ARG A 48 37.34 -29.49 -2.61
C ARG A 48 37.26 -28.12 -1.87
N ARG A 49 37.35 -28.08 -0.53
CA ARG A 49 37.69 -26.84 0.23
C ARG A 49 39.10 -26.35 -0.16
N PRO A 50 39.36 -25.04 -0.06
CA PRO A 50 40.17 -24.46 1.04
C PRO A 50 39.36 -23.42 1.84
N GLU A 51 39.42 -23.34 3.17
CA GLU A 51 40.47 -22.75 4.03
C GLU A 51 40.50 -21.19 4.05
N ARG A 52 39.87 -20.63 5.10
CA ARG A 52 40.36 -19.45 5.88
C ARG A 52 41.68 -19.84 6.60
N PRO A 53 42.51 -18.94 7.17
CA PRO A 53 42.23 -17.56 7.65
C PRO A 53 43.38 -16.59 7.16
N PRO A 54 43.90 -15.52 7.83
CA PRO A 54 43.70 -14.97 9.19
C PRO A 54 43.15 -13.54 9.27
N ALA A 55 42.72 -13.18 10.48
CA ALA A 55 42.50 -11.79 10.90
C ALA A 55 43.81 -11.18 11.44
N THR A 56 43.96 -9.87 11.32
CA THR A 56 45.01 -9.09 11.99
C THR A 56 44.39 -8.02 12.87
N ASN A 57 44.79 -8.00 14.15
CA ASN A 57 44.47 -6.93 15.08
C ASN A 57 45.25 -5.65 14.71
N ALA A 58 44.64 -4.49 14.94
CA ALA A 58 45.36 -3.26 15.25
C ALA A 58 44.54 -2.45 16.26
N ALA A 59 45.18 -2.00 17.34
CA ALA A 59 44.55 -1.21 18.39
C ALA A 59 45.31 0.11 18.60
N GLY A 60 44.56 1.18 18.85
CA GLY A 60 45.00 2.49 19.34
C GLY A 60 43.75 3.36 19.50
N ARG A 61 43.33 3.83 20.70
CA ARG A 61 43.97 4.82 21.60
C ARG A 61 44.29 6.13 20.87
N LEU A 62 43.92 7.34 21.35
CA LEU A 62 43.34 7.79 22.63
C LEU A 62 42.74 9.21 22.49
N SER A 63 42.26 9.81 23.61
CA SER A 63 41.65 11.17 23.78
C SER A 63 40.11 11.15 23.59
N GLY A 64 39.26 11.59 24.53
CA GLY A 64 39.34 12.68 25.53
C GLY A 64 38.52 13.87 24.99
N ASP A 65 37.53 14.47 25.65
CA ASP A 65 37.14 14.61 27.08
C ASP A 65 35.59 14.63 27.20
N ALA A 66 34.93 14.09 28.25
CA ALA A 66 34.70 14.56 29.63
C ALA A 66 33.62 15.67 29.81
N ALA A 67 32.78 15.50 30.85
CA ALA A 67 31.63 16.31 31.28
C ALA A 67 30.41 16.39 30.31
N GLY A 68 29.15 16.40 30.76
CA GLY A 68 28.59 16.32 32.12
C GLY A 68 27.44 17.32 32.33
N GLY A 69 26.39 16.93 33.06
CA GLY A 69 25.38 17.87 33.57
C GLY A 69 23.93 17.63 33.10
N GLN A 70 23.00 17.72 34.04
CA GLN A 70 21.55 17.59 33.87
C GLN A 70 20.90 18.97 33.64
N GLY A 71 19.69 18.99 33.07
CA GLY A 71 18.60 19.75 33.71
C GLY A 71 17.88 20.87 32.94
N ILE A 72 16.57 20.63 32.74
CA ILE A 72 15.45 21.56 33.02
C ILE A 72 15.23 22.78 32.09
N TRP A 73 14.04 22.74 31.45
CA TRP A 73 13.12 23.83 31.09
C TRP A 73 13.61 25.29 31.02
N ARG A 74 13.29 25.95 29.89
CA ARG A 74 12.67 27.29 29.91
C ARG A 74 11.79 27.54 28.68
N CYS A 75 10.69 28.26 28.92
CA CYS A 75 9.90 28.90 27.87
C CYS A 75 10.62 30.16 27.37
N ASP A 76 10.39 30.54 26.12
CA ASP A 76 10.58 31.92 25.70
C ASP A 76 9.33 32.48 25.02
N SER A 77 8.96 33.68 25.46
CA SER A 77 7.84 34.46 24.96
C SER A 77 8.38 35.74 24.33
N ALA A 78 8.10 35.97 23.04
CA ALA A 78 8.47 37.21 22.36
C ALA A 78 7.22 37.99 21.91
N PHE A 79 7.10 39.22 22.40
CA PHE A 79 6.05 40.18 22.07
C PHE A 79 6.28 40.82 20.68
N GLY A 80 5.20 41.15 19.96
CA GLY A 80 5.30 41.88 18.68
C GLY A 80 3.95 42.33 18.12
N GLY A 81 3.28 43.28 18.81
CA GLY A 81 1.93 43.72 18.42
C GLY A 81 1.88 44.89 17.44
N LYS A 82 0.74 45.06 16.75
CA LYS A 82 0.28 46.34 16.18
C LYS A 82 -1.22 46.55 16.45
N ARG A 83 -1.60 47.80 16.74
CA ARG A 83 -2.98 48.27 16.97
C ARG A 83 -3.59 48.81 15.67
N ALA A 84 -4.93 48.84 15.54
CA ALA A 84 -5.68 50.11 15.38
C ALA A 84 -7.21 49.95 15.18
N ARG A 85 -7.98 50.72 15.97
CA ARG A 85 -9.27 51.38 15.61
C ARG A 85 -10.49 50.49 15.27
N GLN A 86 -11.76 50.92 15.41
CA GLN A 86 -12.34 52.17 15.93
C GLN A 86 -13.73 51.90 16.55
N ALA A 87 -14.27 52.82 17.35
CA ALA A 87 -15.60 52.74 17.94
C ALA A 87 -16.54 53.85 17.42
N ARG A 88 -17.86 53.59 17.42
CA ARG A 88 -19.00 54.47 17.84
C ARG A 88 -20.30 54.17 17.08
N GLY A 89 -21.44 54.33 17.75
CA GLY A 89 -22.76 54.51 17.11
C GLY A 89 -23.92 53.81 17.81
N GLY A 90 -24.74 54.57 18.54
CA GLY A 90 -26.05 54.12 19.05
C GLY A 90 -27.21 54.73 18.22
N PRO A 91 -28.36 55.06 18.83
CA PRO A 91 -29.51 54.15 18.90
C PRO A 91 -30.82 54.77 18.38
N SER A 92 -31.90 53.98 18.24
CA SER A 92 -33.28 54.52 18.14
C SER A 92 -34.38 53.52 18.54
N ASN A 93 -35.58 54.05 18.80
CA ASN A 93 -36.69 53.41 19.53
C ASN A 93 -37.72 52.69 18.63
N GLY A 94 -38.53 51.81 19.23
CA GLY A 94 -39.79 51.32 18.65
C GLY A 94 -40.71 50.71 19.71
N VAL A 95 -41.79 51.42 20.08
CA VAL A 95 -42.76 51.00 21.12
C VAL A 95 -44.00 50.36 20.47
N GLY A 96 -44.55 49.31 21.08
CA GLY A 96 -45.85 48.74 20.70
C GLY A 96 -46.48 47.90 21.82
N MET A 97 -47.37 48.51 22.61
CA MET A 97 -48.17 47.80 23.62
C MET A 97 -49.45 47.21 23.02
N HIS A 98 -49.91 46.06 23.52
CA HIS A 98 -51.36 45.79 23.62
C HIS A 98 -51.75 44.92 24.84
N ARG A 99 -52.99 45.16 25.31
CA ARG A 99 -53.60 44.80 26.62
C ARG A 99 -55.13 44.76 26.42
N VAL A 100 -56.00 44.00 27.12
CA VAL A 100 -55.91 42.91 28.12
C VAL A 100 -56.99 41.87 27.75
N GLY A 101 -56.77 40.57 27.96
CA GLY A 101 -57.86 39.56 27.91
C GLY A 101 -57.78 38.53 29.04
N ARG A 102 -58.58 38.68 30.10
CA ARG A 102 -58.73 37.67 31.17
C ARG A 102 -60.02 36.87 30.96
N SER A 103 -59.93 35.55 31.01
CA SER A 103 -61.06 34.67 31.35
C SER A 103 -60.57 33.51 32.23
N ARG A 104 -61.43 33.05 33.15
CA ARG A 104 -61.15 31.97 34.11
C ARG A 104 -61.61 30.60 33.54
N PRO A 105 -61.11 29.46 34.07
CA PRO A 105 -61.14 28.18 33.36
C PRO A 105 -62.35 27.30 33.68
N PRO A 106 -62.70 26.35 32.80
CA PRO A 106 -63.44 25.14 33.15
C PRO A 106 -62.50 24.00 33.60
N ARG A 107 -63.07 23.01 34.30
CA ARG A 107 -62.38 21.86 34.92
C ARG A 107 -62.48 20.60 34.04
N THR A 108 -61.47 19.72 34.16
CA THR A 108 -61.44 18.31 33.70
C THR A 108 -61.49 18.09 32.17
N SER A 109 -60.89 17.06 31.57
CA SER A 109 -60.07 15.94 32.05
C SER A 109 -58.98 15.61 31.00
N GLY A 110 -57.81 15.13 31.43
CA GLY A 110 -56.68 14.93 30.50
C GLY A 110 -55.69 13.85 30.92
N ARG A 111 -55.88 12.62 30.41
CA ARG A 111 -54.86 11.56 30.33
C ARG A 111 -55.11 10.75 29.05
N GLY A 112 -54.20 10.81 28.07
CA GLY A 112 -54.35 10.01 26.84
C GLY A 112 -53.41 10.31 25.67
N VAL A 113 -52.82 11.52 25.57
CA VAL A 113 -52.13 11.94 24.33
C VAL A 113 -50.59 11.97 24.43
N VAL A 114 -50.01 12.05 25.64
CA VAL A 114 -48.55 12.18 25.81
C VAL A 114 -47.76 10.91 25.43
N TRP A 115 -48.34 9.73 25.60
CA TRP A 115 -47.63 8.44 25.42
C TRP A 115 -47.39 8.04 23.95
N ARG A 116 -48.09 8.64 22.98
CA ARG A 116 -47.93 8.29 21.55
C ARG A 116 -46.68 8.88 20.89
N ARG A 117 -46.04 9.90 21.49
CA ARG A 117 -44.83 10.53 20.93
C ARG A 117 -43.51 10.04 21.53
N LEU A 118 -43.54 9.31 22.65
CA LEU A 118 -42.32 8.76 23.27
C LEU A 118 -41.91 7.40 22.66
N ALA A 119 -42.88 6.51 22.41
CA ALA A 119 -42.61 5.18 21.86
C ALA A 119 -42.05 5.21 20.42
N ALA A 120 -42.50 6.16 19.59
CA ALA A 120 -42.07 6.26 18.19
C ALA A 120 -40.62 6.78 18.01
N ARG A 121 -39.97 7.26 19.08
CA ARG A 121 -38.62 7.86 19.00
C ARG A 121 -37.52 6.99 19.64
N MET A 122 -37.86 5.81 20.15
CA MET A 122 -36.91 4.90 20.82
C MET A 122 -36.61 3.61 20.03
N PHE A 123 -37.44 3.23 19.04
CA PHE A 123 -37.35 1.89 18.42
C PHE A 123 -37.45 1.83 16.89
N GLY A 124 -37.51 2.94 16.15
CA GLY A 124 -37.26 2.97 14.69
C GLY A 124 -38.21 2.17 13.76
N PHE A 125 -39.18 1.41 14.25
CA PHE A 125 -40.02 0.54 13.42
C PHE A 125 -41.08 1.29 12.60
N ARG A 126 -41.03 1.13 11.27
CA ARG A 126 -42.17 1.43 10.39
C ARG A 126 -43.21 0.30 10.48
N THR A 127 -44.38 0.66 11.01
CA THR A 127 -45.72 0.12 10.65
C THR A 127 -45.83 -1.37 10.28
N GLU A 128 -46.11 -2.23 11.28
CA GLU A 128 -47.09 -3.31 11.11
C GLU A 128 -48.03 -3.38 12.33
N GLU A 129 -49.34 -3.30 12.08
CA GLU A 129 -50.37 -3.15 13.12
C GLU A 129 -50.72 -4.47 13.86
N SER A 130 -50.13 -5.58 13.42
CA SER A 130 -50.43 -6.94 13.83
C SER A 130 -49.79 -7.32 15.18
N ALA A 131 -48.54 -6.92 15.41
CA ALA A 131 -47.76 -7.34 16.57
C ALA A 131 -48.27 -6.75 17.90
N MET A 132 -48.78 -5.51 17.88
CA MET A 132 -49.19 -4.80 19.10
C MET A 132 -50.48 -5.34 19.75
N LYS A 133 -51.32 -6.08 19.01
CA LYS A 133 -52.56 -6.66 19.56
C LYS A 133 -52.29 -7.90 20.44
N SER A 134 -51.17 -8.60 20.23
CA SER A 134 -50.78 -9.76 21.04
C SER A 134 -50.33 -9.34 22.46
N LEU A 135 -49.39 -8.39 22.54
CA LEU A 135 -48.74 -7.98 23.80
C LEU A 135 -49.71 -7.33 24.81
N ALA A 136 -50.68 -6.54 24.33
CA ALA A 136 -51.72 -5.94 25.18
C ALA A 136 -52.63 -6.99 25.86
N SER A 137 -52.81 -8.17 25.23
CA SER A 137 -53.63 -9.27 25.76
C SER A 137 -52.91 -10.10 26.85
N VAL A 138 -51.59 -9.99 26.93
CA VAL A 138 -50.77 -10.68 27.96
C VAL A 138 -50.71 -9.82 29.22
N TRP A 139 -50.46 -8.52 29.06
CA TRP A 139 -50.33 -7.57 30.17
C TRP A 139 -51.63 -7.41 30.98
N SER A 140 -52.78 -7.38 30.29
CA SER A 140 -54.12 -7.28 30.92
C SER A 140 -54.50 -8.50 31.79
N ARG A 141 -54.03 -9.70 31.43
CA ARG A 141 -54.23 -10.92 32.25
C ARG A 141 -53.35 -10.94 33.50
N TRP A 142 -52.17 -10.33 33.45
CA TRP A 142 -51.26 -10.22 34.61
C TRP A 142 -51.83 -9.30 35.70
N VAL A 143 -52.36 -8.13 35.32
CA VAL A 143 -52.95 -7.15 36.26
C VAL A 143 -54.15 -7.71 37.04
N HIS A 144 -55.00 -8.53 36.40
CA HIS A 144 -56.14 -9.16 37.08
C HIS A 144 -55.74 -10.25 38.09
N GLN A 145 -54.60 -10.93 37.89
CA GLN A 145 -54.13 -11.97 38.79
C GLN A 145 -53.61 -11.40 40.12
N VAL A 146 -53.01 -10.20 40.10
CA VAL A 146 -52.46 -9.53 41.30
C VAL A 146 -53.58 -8.98 42.20
N ALA A 147 -54.70 -8.52 41.62
CA ALA A 147 -55.80 -7.90 42.36
C ALA A 147 -56.60 -8.89 43.26
N HIS A 148 -56.52 -10.20 43.02
CA HIS A 148 -57.37 -11.19 43.70
C HIS A 148 -56.82 -11.68 45.06
N ASN A 149 -55.58 -11.34 45.43
CA ASN A 149 -54.93 -11.81 46.66
C ASN A 149 -55.06 -10.86 47.88
N LEU A 150 -55.71 -9.70 47.74
CA LEU A 150 -55.83 -8.67 48.79
C LEU A 150 -57.24 -8.56 49.40
N ARG A 151 -57.85 -9.67 49.82
CA ARG A 151 -59.07 -9.67 50.66
C ARG A 151 -59.14 -10.86 51.63
N ARG A 152 -58.78 -10.65 52.91
CA ARG A 152 -59.28 -11.45 54.06
C ARG A 152 -59.53 -10.58 55.31
N PRO A 153 -60.45 -10.96 56.21
CA PRO A 153 -61.11 -10.01 57.13
C PRO A 153 -60.49 -9.91 58.53
N ARG A 154 -60.78 -8.81 59.23
CA ARG A 154 -60.42 -8.57 60.64
C ARG A 154 -61.13 -9.57 61.60
N ARG A 155 -60.39 -10.18 62.52
CA ARG A 155 -60.89 -10.69 63.82
C ARG A 155 -59.94 -10.29 64.96
N ARG A 156 -60.47 -10.24 66.19
CA ARG A 156 -59.85 -9.59 67.36
C ARG A 156 -58.88 -10.50 68.14
N ARG A 157 -58.02 -9.83 68.93
CA ARG A 157 -56.89 -10.35 69.74
C ARG A 157 -57.26 -11.38 70.82
N ARG A 158 -56.29 -12.24 71.17
CA ARG A 158 -55.76 -12.39 72.56
C ARG A 158 -54.24 -12.64 72.50
N PRO A 159 -53.45 -12.26 73.53
CA PRO A 159 -51.99 -12.31 73.48
C PRO A 159 -51.42 -13.62 74.06
N TYR A 160 -50.32 -14.09 73.50
CA TYR A 160 -49.38 -14.98 74.19
C TYR A 160 -47.97 -14.40 74.07
N HIS A 161 -47.24 -14.45 75.17
CA HIS A 161 -45.88 -13.96 75.32
C HIS A 161 -44.92 -15.10 74.95
N VAL A 162 -44.05 -14.88 73.97
CA VAL A 162 -42.97 -15.79 73.57
C VAL A 162 -41.75 -14.90 73.31
N PRO A 163 -40.56 -15.22 73.83
CA PRO A 163 -39.50 -14.23 74.04
C PRO A 163 -38.84 -13.73 72.74
N THR A 164 -38.28 -12.54 72.83
CA THR A 164 -37.35 -11.98 71.86
C THR A 164 -36.04 -12.76 71.86
N GLU A 165 -35.92 -13.73 70.96
CA GLU A 165 -34.62 -14.17 70.45
C GLU A 165 -34.44 -13.74 69.00
N ALA A 166 -33.17 -13.52 68.64
CA ALA A 166 -32.76 -12.84 67.43
C ALA A 166 -33.31 -13.49 66.16
N CYS A 167 -34.25 -12.80 65.50
CA CYS A 167 -34.28 -12.81 64.05
C CYS A 167 -33.05 -12.00 63.61
N LEU A 168 -31.89 -12.65 63.56
CA LEU A 168 -30.75 -12.15 62.81
C LEU A 168 -31.27 -11.85 61.41
N GLU A 169 -31.21 -10.57 61.02
CA GLU A 169 -31.35 -10.22 59.61
C GLU A 169 -30.14 -10.84 58.90
N ASP A 170 -30.30 -12.08 58.46
CA ASP A 170 -29.41 -12.70 57.48
C ASP A 170 -29.69 -12.05 56.12
N ARG A 171 -29.41 -10.74 56.07
CA ARG A 171 -29.08 -10.05 54.84
C ARG A 171 -27.80 -10.69 54.36
N VAL A 172 -27.96 -11.78 53.63
CA VAL A 172 -27.06 -12.09 52.52
C VAL A 172 -26.94 -10.78 51.76
N LEU A 173 -25.81 -10.11 51.93
CA LEU A 173 -25.43 -8.97 51.11
C LEU A 173 -25.30 -9.54 49.71
N LEU A 174 -26.37 -9.46 48.93
CA LEU A 174 -26.35 -9.82 47.52
C LEU A 174 -25.21 -9.00 46.93
N ALA A 175 -24.18 -9.70 46.46
CA ALA A 175 -23.01 -9.07 45.90
C ALA A 175 -23.46 -8.10 44.81
N ALA A 176 -22.91 -6.89 44.79
CA ALA A 176 -23.16 -6.00 43.67
C ALA A 176 -22.56 -6.61 42.40
N VAL A 177 -23.14 -6.29 41.25
CA VAL A 177 -22.39 -6.39 39.99
C VAL A 177 -21.14 -5.52 40.14
N SER A 178 -19.97 -6.07 39.85
CA SER A 178 -18.76 -5.27 39.74
C SER A 178 -17.77 -5.90 38.78
N PHE A 179 -17.16 -5.10 37.91
CA PHE A 179 -16.07 -5.54 37.04
C PHE A 179 -14.79 -5.81 37.84
N THR A 180 -13.92 -6.72 37.36
CA THR A 180 -12.61 -6.97 38.00
C THR A 180 -11.65 -5.79 37.88
N GLN A 181 -11.86 -4.95 36.86
CA GLN A 181 -11.08 -3.75 36.55
C GLN A 181 -12.00 -2.61 36.12
N SER A 182 -11.62 -1.37 36.45
CA SER A 182 -12.30 -0.16 35.97
C SER A 182 -12.06 0.14 34.48
N SER A 183 -11.05 -0.49 33.89
CA SER A 183 -10.63 -0.29 32.50
C SER A 183 -10.02 -1.55 31.91
N TYR A 184 -10.38 -1.87 30.67
CA TYR A 184 -9.80 -2.96 29.87
C TYR A 184 -9.22 -2.38 28.58
N THR A 185 -8.20 -3.05 28.04
CA THR A 185 -7.65 -2.76 26.70
C THR A 185 -7.69 -4.04 25.88
N PHE A 186 -8.23 -3.93 24.67
CA PHE A 186 -8.30 -4.99 23.67
C PHE A 186 -7.75 -4.47 22.33
N GLU A 187 -7.42 -5.39 21.44
CA GLU A 187 -6.88 -5.06 20.12
C GLU A 187 -7.63 -5.84 19.04
N VAL A 188 -7.82 -5.24 17.87
CA VAL A 188 -8.52 -5.85 16.73
C VAL A 188 -7.89 -5.37 15.42
N PRO A 189 -7.53 -6.26 14.47
CA PRO A 189 -7.11 -5.86 13.13
C PRO A 189 -8.23 -5.10 12.40
N GLU A 190 -7.89 -4.07 11.62
CA GLU A 190 -8.91 -3.27 10.94
C GLU A 190 -9.77 -4.07 9.95
N ASN A 191 -9.15 -4.95 9.17
CA ASN A 191 -9.86 -5.82 8.22
C ASN A 191 -10.65 -6.99 8.87
N SER A 192 -10.97 -6.90 10.17
CA SER A 192 -11.71 -7.93 10.91
C SER A 192 -13.16 -8.08 10.43
N ALA A 193 -13.53 -9.30 10.06
CA ALA A 193 -14.90 -9.62 9.66
C ALA A 193 -15.91 -9.48 10.82
N THR A 194 -17.17 -9.20 10.48
CA THR A 194 -18.30 -9.23 11.43
C THR A 194 -18.33 -10.53 12.22
N GLY A 195 -18.44 -10.42 13.55
CA GLY A 195 -18.41 -11.53 14.49
C GLY A 195 -17.03 -11.88 15.05
N THR A 196 -15.95 -11.24 14.58
CA THR A 196 -14.61 -11.37 15.19
C THR A 196 -14.66 -10.93 16.65
N GLU A 197 -14.20 -11.79 17.57
CA GLU A 197 -14.11 -11.47 19.00
C GLU A 197 -12.98 -10.47 19.25
N VAL A 198 -13.33 -9.36 19.91
CA VAL A 198 -12.41 -8.30 20.34
C VAL A 198 -11.92 -8.58 21.76
N GLY A 199 -12.81 -9.02 22.64
CA GLY A 199 -12.49 -9.35 24.02
C GLY A 199 -13.71 -9.31 24.94
N THR A 200 -13.52 -9.72 26.20
CA THR A 200 -14.60 -9.85 27.18
C THR A 200 -14.21 -9.19 28.52
N PRO A 201 -14.82 -8.06 28.93
CA PRO A 201 -14.59 -7.48 30.26
C PRO A 201 -15.17 -8.38 31.35
N GLN A 202 -14.40 -8.66 32.40
CA GLN A 202 -14.71 -9.71 33.38
C GLN A 202 -15.43 -9.16 34.61
N LEU A 203 -16.43 -9.90 35.12
CA LEU A 203 -17.04 -9.61 36.42
C LEU A 203 -16.24 -10.24 37.56
N THR A 204 -16.26 -9.60 38.72
CA THR A 204 -15.60 -10.09 39.94
C THR A 204 -16.20 -11.44 40.35
N PRO A 205 -15.37 -12.46 40.69
CA PRO A 205 -15.88 -13.76 41.13
C PRO A 205 -16.85 -13.63 42.31
N GLY A 206 -18.08 -14.11 42.12
CA GLY A 206 -19.17 -13.98 43.10
C GLY A 206 -20.16 -12.85 42.82
N SER A 207 -19.93 -11.98 41.82
CA SER A 207 -20.99 -11.08 41.31
C SER A 207 -22.19 -11.87 40.77
N PRO A 208 -23.41 -11.31 40.86
CA PRO A 208 -24.62 -11.92 40.32
C PRO A 208 -24.60 -11.93 38.79
N ALA A 209 -25.43 -12.77 38.19
CA ALA A 209 -25.62 -12.77 36.74
C ALA A 209 -26.17 -11.40 36.28
N ALA A 210 -25.50 -10.80 35.30
CA ALA A 210 -25.79 -9.47 34.80
C ALA A 210 -26.01 -9.48 33.29
N TYR A 211 -26.74 -8.49 32.78
CA TYR A 211 -26.83 -8.20 31.36
C TYR A 211 -25.79 -7.15 30.96
N PHE A 212 -24.99 -7.46 29.94
CA PHE A 212 -23.97 -6.56 29.40
C PHE A 212 -24.53 -5.65 28.29
N TYR A 213 -24.02 -4.43 28.21
CA TYR A 213 -24.39 -3.46 27.17
C TYR A 213 -23.29 -2.41 26.95
N ILE A 214 -23.18 -1.86 25.74
CA ILE A 214 -22.34 -0.68 25.47
C ILE A 214 -23.20 0.57 25.73
N ALA A 215 -22.74 1.44 26.63
CA ALA A 215 -23.45 2.64 27.07
C ALA A 215 -23.10 3.88 26.24
N SER A 216 -21.86 3.99 25.77
CA SER A 216 -21.36 5.10 24.95
C SER A 216 -20.02 4.73 24.27
N GLY A 217 -19.52 5.62 23.41
CA GLY A 217 -18.23 5.45 22.71
C GLY A 217 -18.29 4.70 21.39
N ASN A 218 -19.44 4.09 21.08
CA ASN A 218 -19.69 3.25 19.90
C ASN A 218 -20.38 4.03 18.77
N SER A 219 -19.91 5.24 18.44
CA SER A 219 -20.46 6.00 17.30
C SER A 219 -20.25 5.22 16.00
N THR A 220 -21.29 5.17 15.15
CA THR A 220 -21.46 4.29 13.96
C THR A 220 -21.69 2.80 14.25
N ASP A 221 -21.83 2.42 15.53
CA ASP A 221 -22.05 1.05 15.99
C ASP A 221 -21.06 -0.02 15.46
N PRO A 222 -19.73 0.25 15.43
CA PRO A 222 -18.73 -0.70 14.91
C PRO A 222 -18.61 -1.99 15.74
N PHE A 223 -18.95 -1.95 17.04
CA PHE A 223 -18.93 -3.13 17.91
C PHE A 223 -20.30 -3.46 18.48
N VAL A 224 -20.52 -4.74 18.78
CA VAL A 224 -21.65 -5.23 19.54
C VAL A 224 -21.17 -6.12 20.68
N ILE A 225 -21.82 -6.03 21.84
CA ILE A 225 -21.56 -6.89 23.00
C ILE A 225 -22.69 -7.91 23.17
N ASP A 226 -22.34 -9.18 23.37
CA ASP A 226 -23.32 -10.20 23.72
C ASP A 226 -23.85 -9.93 25.14
N PRO A 227 -25.18 -9.79 25.33
CA PRO A 227 -25.73 -9.36 26.61
C PRO A 227 -25.69 -10.43 27.70
N ILE A 228 -25.35 -11.68 27.41
CA ILE A 228 -25.27 -12.79 28.38
C ILE A 228 -23.82 -13.10 28.76
N THR A 229 -22.92 -13.13 27.78
CA THR A 229 -21.52 -13.54 27.96
C THR A 229 -20.57 -12.36 28.14
N GLY A 230 -20.98 -11.16 27.73
CA GLY A 230 -20.14 -9.96 27.75
C GLY A 230 -19.11 -9.91 26.62
N VAL A 231 -19.10 -10.86 25.69
CA VAL A 231 -18.14 -10.90 24.58
C VAL A 231 -18.41 -9.72 23.64
N ILE A 232 -17.41 -8.87 23.43
CA ILE A 232 -17.43 -7.79 22.44
C ILE A 232 -16.97 -8.37 21.10
N THR A 233 -17.73 -8.10 20.05
CA THR A 233 -17.44 -8.53 18.68
C THR A 233 -17.55 -7.38 17.70
N VAL A 234 -16.82 -7.47 16.58
CA VAL A 234 -16.97 -6.55 15.44
C VAL A 234 -18.36 -6.72 14.84
N TYR A 235 -19.09 -5.62 14.67
CA TYR A 235 -20.38 -5.57 13.99
C TYR A 235 -20.21 -5.04 12.57
N ASP A 236 -19.61 -3.86 12.42
CA ASP A 236 -19.30 -3.24 11.13
C ASP A 236 -17.85 -3.60 10.71
N PRO A 237 -17.63 -4.32 9.59
CA PRO A 237 -16.29 -4.70 9.14
C PRO A 237 -15.55 -3.57 8.39
N SER A 238 -16.09 -2.33 8.39
CA SER A 238 -15.38 -1.13 7.90
C SER A 238 -14.72 -0.33 9.03
N ILE A 239 -14.24 -1.00 10.09
CA ILE A 239 -13.26 -0.36 10.99
C ILE A 239 -11.94 -0.22 10.20
N ASP A 240 -11.30 0.93 10.35
CA ASP A 240 -10.19 1.39 9.50
C ASP A 240 -9.26 2.23 10.41
N TYR A 241 -7.96 1.93 10.39
CA TYR A 241 -6.97 2.51 11.29
C TYR A 241 -6.65 3.95 10.93
N GLU A 242 -6.49 4.25 9.64
CA GLU A 242 -6.20 5.59 9.11
C GLU A 242 -7.31 6.60 9.46
N THR A 243 -8.55 6.14 9.58
CA THR A 243 -9.70 6.94 10.01
C THR A 243 -9.90 6.91 11.53
N THR A 244 -9.83 5.76 12.19
CA THR A 244 -10.07 5.61 13.65
C THR A 244 -9.24 4.48 14.27
N SER A 245 -7.97 4.77 14.58
CA SER A 245 -7.06 3.84 15.25
C SER A 245 -7.44 3.42 16.68
N GLN A 246 -8.40 4.07 17.33
CA GLN A 246 -8.83 3.72 18.69
C GLN A 246 -10.29 4.11 18.99
N TYR A 247 -11.01 3.18 19.63
CA TYR A 247 -12.33 3.42 20.22
C TYR A 247 -12.28 3.34 21.75
N THR A 248 -12.96 4.27 22.43
CA THR A 248 -13.10 4.25 23.90
C THR A 248 -14.56 4.05 24.27
N LEU A 249 -14.93 2.80 24.54
CA LEU A 249 -16.28 2.39 24.89
C LEU A 249 -16.51 2.53 26.40
N THR A 250 -17.73 2.89 26.80
CA THR A 250 -18.19 2.65 28.18
C THR A 250 -19.08 1.42 28.17
N VAL A 251 -18.68 0.35 28.83
CA VAL A 251 -19.44 -0.90 28.94
C VAL A 251 -20.09 -0.98 30.32
N GLY A 252 -21.37 -1.33 30.37
CA GLY A 252 -22.12 -1.56 31.59
C GLY A 252 -22.53 -3.02 31.78
N ALA A 253 -22.66 -3.42 33.04
CA ALA A 253 -23.27 -4.69 33.44
C ALA A 253 -24.37 -4.42 34.47
N LEU A 254 -25.58 -4.94 34.25
CA LEU A 254 -26.78 -4.69 35.07
C LEU A 254 -27.39 -6.00 35.58
N ASP A 255 -27.50 -6.17 36.90
CA ASP A 255 -28.27 -7.28 37.49
C ASP A 255 -29.78 -6.98 37.36
N PRO A 256 -30.56 -7.81 36.63
CA PRO A 256 -31.99 -7.60 36.44
C PRO A 256 -32.84 -7.84 37.71
N VAL A 257 -32.27 -8.45 38.76
CA VAL A 257 -32.97 -8.77 40.02
C VAL A 257 -32.81 -7.66 41.04
N THR A 258 -31.58 -7.23 41.33
CA THR A 258 -31.31 -6.14 42.29
C THR A 258 -31.35 -4.75 41.67
N ASN A 259 -31.28 -4.65 40.33
CA ASN A 259 -31.08 -3.40 39.58
C ASN A 259 -29.80 -2.65 40.02
N THR A 260 -28.81 -3.38 40.54
CA THR A 260 -27.43 -2.88 40.71
C THR A 260 -26.70 -2.98 39.37
N TYR A 261 -25.81 -2.02 39.11
CA TYR A 261 -25.01 -1.98 37.90
C TYR A 261 -23.61 -1.45 38.21
N ASP A 262 -22.66 -1.83 37.36
CA ASP A 262 -21.31 -1.27 37.31
C ASP A 262 -20.95 -0.91 35.86
N THR A 263 -19.94 -0.07 35.68
CA THR A 263 -19.46 0.37 34.36
C THR A 263 -17.94 0.40 34.31
N ALA A 264 -17.36 -0.16 33.26
CA ALA A 264 -15.94 -0.10 32.97
C ALA A 264 -15.67 0.57 31.62
N THR A 265 -14.53 1.22 31.50
CA THR A 265 -14.03 1.71 30.20
C THR A 265 -13.41 0.55 29.43
N VAL A 266 -13.69 0.41 28.15
CA VAL A 266 -13.01 -0.53 27.26
C VAL A 266 -12.37 0.25 26.12
N THR A 267 -11.04 0.27 26.09
CA THR A 267 -10.28 0.81 24.98
C THR A 267 -10.03 -0.31 23.97
N VAL A 268 -10.53 -0.14 22.75
CA VAL A 268 -10.25 -1.03 21.62
C VAL A 268 -9.24 -0.30 20.73
N ASN A 269 -8.01 -0.78 20.67
CA ASN A 269 -7.03 -0.33 19.70
C ASN A 269 -7.29 -1.07 18.38
N VAL A 270 -7.45 -0.33 17.30
CA VAL A 270 -7.40 -0.92 15.97
C VAL A 270 -5.93 -1.15 15.63
N GLN A 271 -5.59 -2.33 15.12
CA GLN A 271 -4.25 -2.63 14.59
C GLN A 271 -4.25 -2.32 13.09
N ASN A 272 -3.30 -1.50 12.64
CA ASN A 272 -3.05 -1.25 11.23
C ASN A 272 -2.65 -2.55 10.51
N VAL A 273 -3.13 -2.76 9.28
CA VAL A 273 -2.79 -3.89 8.41
C VAL A 273 -2.48 -3.43 6.97
N ASP A 274 -1.38 -2.67 6.79
CA ASP A 274 -0.72 -2.28 5.53
C ASP A 274 -1.47 -2.67 4.21
N GLU A 275 -2.37 -1.80 3.72
CA GLU A 275 -3.05 -1.97 2.42
C GLU A 275 -2.18 -1.59 1.20
N ASP A 276 -1.01 -2.22 1.11
CA ASP A 276 -0.04 -2.06 0.03
C ASP A 276 -0.66 -2.29 -1.37
N PRO A 277 -0.36 -1.42 -2.37
CA PRO A 277 -0.70 -1.69 -3.77
C PRO A 277 -0.10 -3.02 -4.25
N VAL A 278 -0.89 -3.85 -4.92
CA VAL A 278 -0.43 -5.15 -5.43
C VAL A 278 -0.04 -5.04 -6.91
N PHE A 279 1.23 -5.26 -7.24
CA PHE A 279 1.71 -5.30 -8.63
C PHE A 279 1.06 -6.45 -9.41
N ALA A 280 0.75 -6.20 -10.69
CA ALA A 280 0.13 -7.19 -11.58
C ALA A 280 1.06 -8.38 -11.89
N ASN A 281 2.38 -8.17 -11.83
CA ASN A 281 3.40 -9.22 -11.94
C ASN A 281 4.41 -9.09 -10.80
N GLN A 282 4.96 -10.23 -10.34
CA GLN A 282 6.00 -10.24 -9.30
C GLN A 282 7.31 -9.61 -9.79
N ASN A 283 7.68 -9.88 -11.06
CA ASN A 283 8.81 -9.31 -11.76
C ASN A 283 8.37 -8.88 -13.17
N TYR A 284 9.00 -7.85 -13.73
CA TYR A 284 8.82 -7.42 -15.13
C TYR A 284 10.12 -7.63 -15.91
N ASN A 285 10.01 -7.91 -17.21
CA ASN A 285 11.16 -8.07 -18.11
C ASN A 285 10.89 -7.33 -19.42
N PHE A 286 11.78 -6.41 -19.79
CA PHE A 286 11.70 -5.60 -21.01
C PHE A 286 13.03 -5.64 -21.76
N ASN A 287 12.99 -5.29 -23.05
CA ASN A 287 14.16 -5.18 -23.91
C ASN A 287 14.18 -3.78 -24.54
N ILE A 288 15.37 -3.20 -24.71
CA ILE A 288 15.56 -1.91 -25.37
C ILE A 288 16.87 -1.93 -26.17
N ALA A 289 16.90 -1.33 -27.36
CA ALA A 289 18.13 -1.19 -28.14
C ALA A 289 19.02 -0.09 -27.53
N GLU A 290 20.34 -0.26 -27.52
CA GLU A 290 21.24 0.76 -26.92
C GLU A 290 21.19 2.12 -27.65
N ASN A 291 21.02 2.12 -28.97
CA ASN A 291 20.87 3.36 -29.73
C ASN A 291 19.49 4.04 -29.59
N SER A 292 18.66 3.64 -28.61
CA SER A 292 17.35 4.24 -28.38
C SER A 292 17.44 5.66 -27.84
N ALA A 293 16.77 6.60 -28.52
CA ALA A 293 16.77 8.00 -28.11
C ALA A 293 16.05 8.24 -26.76
N ASN A 294 16.44 9.29 -26.04
CA ASN A 294 15.75 9.75 -24.84
C ASN A 294 14.25 9.95 -25.11
N GLY A 295 13.40 9.50 -24.20
CA GLY A 295 11.94 9.45 -24.34
C GLY A 295 11.42 8.17 -25.01
N THR A 296 12.27 7.27 -25.50
CA THR A 296 11.83 5.97 -26.05
C THR A 296 11.16 5.14 -24.95
N PHE A 297 9.98 4.60 -25.26
CA PHE A 297 9.20 3.75 -24.37
C PHE A 297 9.80 2.35 -24.26
N VAL A 298 9.96 1.86 -23.03
CA VAL A 298 10.54 0.56 -22.70
C VAL A 298 9.47 -0.45 -22.29
N GLY A 299 8.49 -0.02 -21.50
CA GLY A 299 7.42 -0.87 -20.97
C GLY A 299 6.65 -0.22 -19.83
N THR A 300 5.54 -0.82 -19.42
CA THR A 300 4.67 -0.30 -18.34
C THR A 300 4.64 -1.29 -17.17
N VAL A 301 4.83 -0.80 -15.95
CA VAL A 301 4.46 -1.54 -14.73
C VAL A 301 3.08 -1.11 -14.24
N SER A 302 2.38 -1.97 -13.50
CA SER A 302 1.08 -1.63 -12.96
C SER A 302 0.82 -2.32 -11.63
N ALA A 303 0.17 -1.61 -10.72
CA ALA A 303 -0.29 -2.10 -9.43
C ALA A 303 -1.73 -1.64 -9.15
N THR A 304 -2.44 -2.40 -8.34
CA THR A 304 -3.84 -2.15 -7.98
C THR A 304 -4.02 -2.20 -6.47
N ASN A 305 -4.82 -1.30 -5.92
CA ASN A 305 -5.11 -1.30 -4.48
C ASN A 305 -5.91 -2.56 -4.07
N PRO A 306 -5.70 -3.07 -2.84
CA PRO A 306 -6.50 -4.16 -2.28
C PRO A 306 -7.90 -3.67 -1.87
N THR A 307 -8.77 -4.62 -1.48
CA THR A 307 -10.19 -4.36 -1.21
C THR A 307 -10.50 -3.53 0.04
N GLY A 308 -9.51 -3.23 0.89
CA GLY A 308 -9.65 -2.30 2.02
C GLY A 308 -9.56 -0.82 1.62
N VAL A 309 -8.90 -0.50 0.51
CA VAL A 309 -8.66 0.88 0.08
C VAL A 309 -9.89 1.46 -0.63
N PRO A 310 -10.27 2.73 -0.36
CA PRO A 310 -11.35 3.39 -1.08
C PRO A 310 -11.20 3.37 -2.61
N ALA A 311 -12.31 3.11 -3.30
CA ALA A 311 -12.34 3.05 -4.75
C ALA A 311 -11.95 4.40 -5.38
N GLY A 312 -10.98 4.37 -6.31
CA GLY A 312 -10.46 5.56 -6.98
C GLY A 312 -9.25 6.21 -6.31
N THR A 313 -8.75 5.67 -5.18
CA THR A 313 -7.45 6.07 -4.62
C THR A 313 -6.33 5.85 -5.66
N PRO A 314 -5.52 6.86 -5.98
CA PRO A 314 -4.45 6.72 -6.96
C PRO A 314 -3.30 5.84 -6.43
N VAL A 315 -2.60 5.19 -7.36
CA VAL A 315 -1.32 4.52 -7.12
C VAL A 315 -0.26 5.32 -7.85
N PHE A 316 0.83 5.65 -7.17
CA PHE A 316 1.96 6.38 -7.75
C PHE A 316 3.21 5.51 -7.84
N TYR A 317 3.97 5.68 -8.92
CA TYR A 317 5.16 4.87 -9.21
C TYR A 317 6.47 5.67 -9.09
N SER A 318 7.55 5.01 -8.68
CA SER A 318 8.91 5.58 -8.68
C SER A 318 10.00 4.51 -8.80
N ILE A 319 11.11 4.84 -9.47
CA ILE A 319 12.32 4.00 -9.45
C ILE A 319 13.14 4.37 -8.20
N THR A 320 13.39 3.39 -7.33
CA THR A 320 14.07 3.57 -6.03
C THR A 320 15.45 2.90 -5.97
N GLY A 321 15.80 2.07 -6.95
CA GLY A 321 17.10 1.42 -7.05
C GLY A 321 17.40 0.90 -8.46
N GLY A 322 18.67 0.58 -8.73
CA GLY A 322 19.13 0.00 -10.00
C GLY A 322 19.35 0.96 -11.16
N ASN A 323 19.22 2.28 -10.93
CA ASN A 323 19.25 3.34 -11.95
C ASN A 323 20.19 4.49 -11.53
N SER A 324 21.41 4.17 -11.13
CA SER A 324 22.35 5.15 -10.53
C SER A 324 22.98 6.13 -11.51
N ASP A 325 22.99 5.77 -12.79
CA ASP A 325 23.39 6.58 -13.94
C ASP A 325 22.25 7.44 -14.51
N GLY A 326 20.99 7.15 -14.13
CA GLY A 326 19.81 7.83 -14.64
C GLY A 326 19.41 7.40 -16.05
N ALA A 327 19.79 6.19 -16.49
CA ALA A 327 19.45 5.65 -17.80
C ALA A 327 17.94 5.63 -18.09
N PHE A 328 17.10 5.42 -17.07
CA PHE A 328 15.64 5.35 -17.20
C PHE A 328 14.90 6.33 -16.30
N THR A 329 13.66 6.64 -16.67
CA THR A 329 12.67 7.32 -15.81
C THR A 329 11.33 6.60 -15.88
N ILE A 330 10.44 6.87 -14.92
CA ILE A 330 9.09 6.31 -14.87
C ILE A 330 8.06 7.43 -14.71
N ASP A 331 6.96 7.38 -15.46
CA ASP A 331 5.83 8.28 -15.22
C ASP A 331 5.13 7.86 -13.91
N PRO A 332 4.96 8.78 -12.94
CA PRO A 332 4.44 8.43 -11.63
C PRO A 332 2.96 8.07 -11.64
N ASN A 333 2.19 8.31 -12.71
CA ASN A 333 0.75 8.04 -12.78
C ASN A 333 0.43 6.82 -13.64
N SER A 334 1.10 6.63 -14.78
CA SER A 334 0.85 5.48 -15.66
C SER A 334 1.74 4.27 -15.37
N GLY A 335 2.91 4.47 -14.75
CA GLY A 335 3.91 3.43 -14.57
C GLY A 335 4.72 3.13 -15.83
N ASP A 336 4.65 4.00 -16.85
CA ASP A 336 5.42 3.88 -18.09
C ASP A 336 6.89 4.21 -17.87
N ILE A 337 7.77 3.28 -18.23
CA ILE A 337 9.22 3.43 -18.16
C ILE A 337 9.75 3.88 -19.52
N THR A 338 10.58 4.93 -19.52
CA THR A 338 11.19 5.51 -20.73
C THR A 338 12.70 5.72 -20.54
N VAL A 339 13.44 5.75 -21.64
CA VAL A 339 14.88 6.09 -21.66
C VAL A 339 15.05 7.58 -21.28
N ALA A 340 15.95 7.89 -20.35
CA ALA A 340 16.22 9.23 -19.83
C ALA A 340 17.67 9.70 -20.02
N GLY A 341 18.61 8.76 -20.16
CA GLY A 341 20.03 8.99 -20.45
C GLY A 341 20.54 8.04 -21.52
N PRO A 342 21.80 8.20 -21.96
CA PRO A 342 22.42 7.26 -22.89
C PRO A 342 22.49 5.86 -22.27
N ILE A 343 22.19 4.85 -23.07
CA ILE A 343 22.37 3.44 -22.76
C ILE A 343 23.36 2.85 -23.78
N ASP A 344 24.20 1.93 -23.31
CA ASP A 344 25.37 1.38 -23.99
C ASP A 344 25.50 -0.07 -23.47
N PHE A 345 25.49 -1.05 -24.37
CA PHE A 345 25.45 -2.47 -24.03
C PHE A 345 26.76 -2.94 -23.40
N GLU A 346 27.91 -2.45 -23.88
CA GLU A 346 29.22 -2.88 -23.39
C GLU A 346 29.56 -2.23 -22.05
N ALA A 347 29.01 -1.04 -21.79
CA ALA A 347 28.97 -0.44 -20.47
C ALA A 347 28.00 -1.20 -19.54
N THR A 348 26.73 -1.36 -19.94
CA THR A 348 25.67 -1.99 -19.12
C THR A 348 24.62 -2.72 -19.96
N SER A 349 24.88 -3.98 -20.29
CA SER A 349 23.95 -4.86 -21.03
C SER A 349 22.64 -5.22 -20.30
N GLN A 350 22.54 -4.99 -18.98
CA GLN A 350 21.31 -5.26 -18.23
C GLN A 350 21.16 -4.34 -17.01
N TYR A 351 19.97 -3.80 -16.85
CA TYR A 351 19.54 -3.04 -15.68
C TYR A 351 18.54 -3.86 -14.85
N THR A 352 18.66 -3.79 -13.52
CA THR A 352 17.73 -4.43 -12.58
C THR A 352 17.19 -3.34 -11.65
N LEU A 353 16.05 -2.76 -12.03
CA LEU A 353 15.44 -1.65 -11.31
C LEU A 353 14.58 -2.16 -10.15
N THR A 354 14.62 -1.45 -9.03
CA THR A 354 13.60 -1.58 -7.98
C THR A 354 12.56 -0.49 -8.20
N VAL A 355 11.34 -0.88 -8.53
CA VAL A 355 10.22 0.05 -8.73
C VAL A 355 9.26 -0.06 -7.56
N LEU A 356 8.90 1.08 -6.98
CA LEU A 356 7.95 1.23 -5.89
C LEU A 356 6.60 1.67 -6.44
N ALA A 357 5.52 1.08 -5.92
CA ALA A 357 4.15 1.55 -6.10
C ALA A 357 3.57 1.90 -4.72
N GLY A 358 3.11 3.14 -4.55
CA GLY A 358 2.56 3.65 -3.28
C GLY A 358 1.18 4.26 -3.43
N ASN A 359 0.36 4.15 -2.39
CA ASN A 359 -0.89 4.88 -2.24
C ASN A 359 -0.85 5.67 -0.90
N SER A 360 -1.98 6.12 -0.36
CA SER A 360 -2.03 6.82 0.94
C SER A 360 -2.05 5.90 2.18
N TYR A 361 -2.08 4.58 1.99
CA TYR A 361 -2.25 3.54 3.01
C TYR A 361 -1.01 2.62 3.12
N GLY A 362 -0.29 2.39 2.02
CA GLY A 362 0.86 1.48 1.96
C GLY A 362 1.72 1.67 0.70
N GLN A 363 2.78 0.87 0.60
CA GLN A 363 3.76 0.86 -0.48
C GLN A 363 4.35 -0.53 -0.72
N SER A 364 4.35 -0.99 -1.96
CA SER A 364 5.05 -2.22 -2.36
C SER A 364 6.18 -1.96 -3.33
N THR A 365 7.02 -2.97 -3.56
CA THR A 365 8.10 -2.92 -4.56
C THR A 365 8.10 -4.15 -5.46
N THR A 366 8.54 -3.97 -6.70
CA THR A 366 8.77 -5.02 -7.69
C THR A 366 10.15 -4.85 -8.33
N THR A 367 10.67 -5.92 -8.95
CA THR A 367 11.88 -5.88 -9.75
C THR A 367 11.54 -5.80 -11.23
N VAL A 368 12.11 -4.82 -11.93
CA VAL A 368 12.04 -4.68 -13.39
C VAL A 368 13.42 -4.93 -13.97
N THR A 369 13.57 -5.99 -14.75
CA THR A 369 14.79 -6.24 -15.52
C THR A 369 14.63 -5.66 -16.92
N ILE A 370 15.54 -4.78 -17.32
CA ILE A 370 15.62 -4.25 -18.68
C ILE A 370 16.92 -4.80 -19.29
N ASN A 371 16.80 -5.63 -20.32
CA ASN A 371 17.95 -6.08 -21.09
C ASN A 371 18.22 -5.06 -22.19
N VAL A 372 19.43 -4.52 -22.23
CA VAL A 372 19.88 -3.75 -23.39
C VAL A 372 20.20 -4.76 -24.50
N GLN A 373 19.80 -4.44 -25.72
CA GLN A 373 20.10 -5.22 -26.91
C GLN A 373 21.23 -4.51 -27.65
N ASN A 374 22.32 -5.23 -27.88
CA ASN A 374 23.45 -4.77 -28.67
C ASN A 374 22.99 -4.43 -30.10
N VAL A 375 23.49 -3.34 -30.66
CA VAL A 375 23.26 -2.89 -32.04
C VAL A 375 24.58 -2.51 -32.71
N ASP A 376 25.20 -3.49 -33.35
CA ASP A 376 26.32 -3.39 -34.30
C ASP A 376 26.61 -1.96 -34.86
N GLU A 377 27.71 -1.35 -34.43
CA GLU A 377 28.14 -0.01 -34.86
C GLU A 377 29.10 0.01 -36.07
N ASP A 378 29.10 1.14 -36.77
CA ASP A 378 30.09 1.47 -37.81
C ASP A 378 31.51 1.63 -37.20
N PRO A 379 32.60 1.31 -37.95
CA PRO A 379 33.95 1.74 -37.59
C PRO A 379 34.02 3.24 -37.37
N VAL A 380 34.91 3.75 -36.51
CA VAL A 380 35.09 5.18 -36.28
C VAL A 380 36.56 5.56 -36.41
N PHE A 381 36.87 6.59 -37.21
CA PHE A 381 38.24 7.13 -37.30
C PHE A 381 38.69 7.79 -35.98
N VAL A 382 39.93 7.51 -35.54
CA VAL A 382 40.44 8.01 -34.24
C VAL A 382 40.66 9.52 -34.20
N ASN A 383 40.66 10.19 -35.36
CA ASN A 383 40.69 11.63 -35.53
C ASN A 383 39.66 12.04 -36.58
N GLY A 384 38.95 13.15 -36.38
CA GLY A 384 38.01 13.69 -37.38
C GLY A 384 38.66 14.27 -38.65
N GLN A 385 39.99 14.44 -38.65
CA GLN A 385 40.78 14.78 -39.83
C GLN A 385 42.23 14.32 -39.61
N PHE A 386 42.89 13.83 -40.66
CA PHE A 386 44.33 13.58 -40.66
C PHE A 386 45.04 14.64 -41.50
N ASN A 387 46.26 15.03 -41.08
CA ASN A 387 47.08 16.01 -41.77
C ASN A 387 48.50 15.46 -41.91
N PHE A 388 48.98 15.33 -43.15
CA PHE A 388 50.31 14.83 -43.48
C PHE A 388 51.05 15.82 -44.38
N ASN A 389 52.38 15.67 -44.45
CA ASN A 389 53.25 16.46 -45.32
C ASN A 389 54.15 15.49 -46.09
N VAL A 390 54.39 15.79 -47.37
CA VAL A 390 55.27 15.00 -48.24
C VAL A 390 56.08 15.95 -49.13
N GLN A 391 57.34 15.63 -49.39
CA GLN A 391 58.14 16.41 -50.35
C GLN A 391 57.70 16.08 -51.77
N GLU A 392 57.70 17.05 -52.68
CA GLU A 392 57.37 16.76 -54.09
C GLU A 392 58.36 15.76 -54.74
N THR A 393 59.60 15.78 -54.27
CA THR A 393 60.68 14.87 -54.68
C THR A 393 60.61 13.48 -54.02
N ALA A 394 59.56 13.18 -53.25
CA ALA A 394 59.37 11.87 -52.63
C ALA A 394 59.26 10.78 -53.70
N ALA A 395 60.01 9.69 -53.51
CA ALA A 395 59.97 8.56 -54.43
C ALA A 395 58.61 7.83 -54.38
N ILE A 396 58.21 7.21 -55.48
CA ILE A 396 57.06 6.29 -55.51
C ILE A 396 57.32 5.17 -54.46
N GLY A 397 56.30 4.88 -53.65
CA GLY A 397 56.39 4.01 -52.48
C GLY A 397 56.81 4.70 -51.18
N THR A 398 57.02 6.01 -51.16
CA THR A 398 57.26 6.74 -49.91
C THR A 398 55.99 6.80 -49.07
N VAL A 399 56.06 6.33 -47.82
CA VAL A 399 54.98 6.43 -46.84
C VAL A 399 54.76 7.88 -46.45
N VAL A 400 53.52 8.36 -46.57
CA VAL A 400 53.08 9.72 -46.24
C VAL A 400 52.52 9.79 -44.82
N GLY A 401 51.83 8.74 -44.39
CA GLY A 401 51.23 8.62 -43.06
C GLY A 401 50.26 7.45 -42.98
N THR A 402 49.68 7.23 -41.81
CA THR A 402 48.74 6.13 -41.55
C THR A 402 47.45 6.70 -40.97
N VAL A 403 46.31 6.39 -41.59
CA VAL A 403 44.99 6.63 -40.98
C VAL A 403 44.61 5.43 -40.13
N VAL A 404 43.91 5.67 -39.02
CA VAL A 404 43.47 4.60 -38.11
C VAL A 404 42.01 4.81 -37.80
N ALA A 405 41.23 3.75 -37.98
CA ALA A 405 39.88 3.60 -37.44
C ALA A 405 39.85 2.43 -36.46
N THR A 406 38.93 2.51 -35.51
CA THR A 406 38.66 1.49 -34.51
C THR A 406 37.21 1.09 -34.61
N ASN A 407 36.89 -0.20 -34.45
CA ASN A 407 35.51 -0.56 -34.20
C ASN A 407 35.15 -0.01 -32.81
N PRO A 408 33.94 0.57 -32.62
CA PRO A 408 33.42 0.90 -31.31
C PRO A 408 33.35 -0.33 -30.39
N ASN A 409 33.08 -0.07 -29.12
CA ASN A 409 32.52 -1.12 -28.27
C ASN A 409 31.21 -1.59 -28.93
N GLY A 410 30.96 -2.91 -28.92
CA GLY A 410 29.76 -3.53 -29.51
C GLY A 410 30.07 -4.45 -30.66
N VAL A 411 30.92 -3.98 -31.57
CA VAL A 411 31.49 -4.82 -32.62
C VAL A 411 32.41 -5.90 -32.02
N PRO A 412 32.36 -7.17 -32.49
CA PRO A 412 33.29 -8.20 -32.05
C PRO A 412 34.76 -7.79 -32.19
N GLN A 413 35.58 -8.00 -31.14
CA GLN A 413 36.98 -7.52 -31.06
C GLN A 413 37.91 -7.91 -32.22
N ASN A 414 37.53 -8.87 -33.07
CA ASN A 414 38.32 -9.34 -34.20
C ASN A 414 37.69 -9.02 -35.57
N THR A 415 36.67 -8.15 -35.63
CA THR A 415 36.08 -7.72 -36.90
C THR A 415 37.10 -6.86 -37.67
N PRO A 416 37.56 -7.29 -38.87
CA PRO A 416 38.56 -6.55 -39.62
C PRO A 416 37.98 -5.26 -40.20
N ILE A 417 38.78 -4.20 -40.17
CA ILE A 417 38.50 -2.92 -40.84
C ILE A 417 39.34 -2.86 -42.11
N PHE A 418 38.73 -2.44 -43.21
CA PHE A 418 39.37 -2.22 -44.49
C PHE A 418 39.35 -0.74 -44.89
N TYR A 419 40.45 -0.26 -45.48
CA TYR A 419 40.63 1.15 -45.86
C TYR A 419 40.63 1.34 -47.38
N THR A 420 40.08 2.45 -47.88
CA THR A 420 40.08 2.80 -49.30
C THR A 420 39.99 4.31 -49.51
N ILE A 421 40.78 4.88 -50.43
CA ILE A 421 40.62 6.27 -50.87
C ILE A 421 39.45 6.34 -51.86
N VAL A 422 38.41 7.11 -51.55
CA VAL A 422 37.15 7.18 -52.32
C VAL A 422 36.94 8.49 -53.07
N ALA A 423 37.67 9.55 -52.74
CA ALA A 423 37.65 10.83 -53.48
C ALA A 423 38.95 11.62 -53.27
N GLY A 424 39.20 12.62 -54.13
CA GLY A 424 40.32 13.57 -54.02
C GLY A 424 41.66 13.07 -54.59
N ASN A 425 41.67 11.90 -55.23
CA ASN A 425 42.85 11.22 -55.76
C ASN A 425 42.69 10.89 -57.24
N ASP A 426 42.11 11.79 -58.02
CA ASP A 426 41.67 11.53 -59.40
C ASP A 426 42.82 11.21 -60.36
N ALA A 427 44.02 11.71 -60.07
CA ALA A 427 45.26 11.40 -60.78
C ALA A 427 45.92 10.07 -60.33
N GLY A 428 45.46 9.47 -59.22
CA GLY A 428 46.04 8.27 -58.64
C GLY A 428 47.40 8.50 -57.98
N ASP A 429 47.68 9.72 -57.51
CA ASP A 429 48.99 10.12 -56.98
C ASP A 429 49.32 9.49 -55.62
N PHE A 430 48.31 8.99 -54.91
CA PHE A 430 48.45 8.22 -53.68
C PHE A 430 47.80 6.84 -53.77
N THR A 431 48.28 5.90 -52.97
CA THR A 431 47.65 4.61 -52.72
C THR A 431 47.50 4.39 -51.20
N ILE A 432 46.62 3.48 -50.80
CA ILE A 432 46.41 3.10 -49.39
C ILE A 432 46.48 1.59 -49.23
N ASP A 433 47.17 1.11 -48.20
CA ASP A 433 47.09 -0.31 -47.81
C ASP A 433 45.71 -0.60 -47.20
N PRO A 434 44.96 -1.56 -47.74
CA PRO A 434 43.58 -1.80 -47.33
C PRO A 434 43.47 -2.42 -45.93
N THR A 435 44.55 -2.84 -45.28
CA THR A 435 44.54 -3.50 -43.96
C THR A 435 45.23 -2.69 -42.87
N THR A 436 46.24 -1.88 -43.20
CA THR A 436 46.97 -1.05 -42.23
C THR A 436 46.57 0.42 -42.25
N GLY A 437 45.89 0.90 -43.31
CA GLY A 437 45.57 2.31 -43.48
C GLY A 437 46.77 3.19 -43.84
N GLU A 438 47.90 2.58 -44.22
CA GLU A 438 49.11 3.29 -44.64
C GLU A 438 48.94 3.91 -46.03
N ILE A 439 49.08 5.24 -46.12
CA ILE A 439 49.01 6.01 -47.36
C ILE A 439 50.43 6.22 -47.88
N SER A 440 50.66 5.89 -49.15
CA SER A 440 51.95 6.02 -49.83
C SER A 440 51.84 6.74 -51.17
N VAL A 441 52.92 7.40 -51.58
CA VAL A 441 53.08 8.04 -52.90
C VAL A 441 53.01 6.98 -54.01
N ALA A 442 52.16 7.19 -55.01
CA ALA A 442 51.98 6.28 -56.15
C ALA A 442 52.49 6.86 -57.49
N ASN A 443 52.45 8.19 -57.66
CA ASN A 443 53.04 8.90 -58.80
C ASN A 443 54.07 9.95 -58.34
N ALA A 444 54.85 10.49 -59.27
CA ALA A 444 55.69 11.66 -59.00
C ALA A 444 54.82 12.89 -58.70
N LEU A 445 55.06 13.53 -57.57
CA LEU A 445 54.35 14.73 -57.14
C LEU A 445 54.98 15.99 -57.76
N ASN A 446 54.23 17.09 -57.80
CA ASN A 446 54.68 18.38 -58.31
C ASN A 446 53.98 19.51 -57.53
N PHE A 447 54.76 20.35 -56.86
CA PHE A 447 54.22 21.41 -56.01
C PHE A 447 53.50 22.51 -56.81
N GLU A 448 54.05 22.94 -57.95
CA GLU A 448 53.42 23.99 -58.77
C GLU A 448 52.07 23.57 -59.39
N ALA A 449 51.88 22.27 -59.62
CA ALA A 449 50.65 21.70 -60.16
C ALA A 449 49.61 21.46 -59.06
N THR A 450 49.99 20.81 -57.95
CA THR A 450 49.08 20.46 -56.86
C THR A 450 49.80 20.57 -55.50
N PRO A 451 49.79 21.75 -54.86
CA PRO A 451 50.48 21.97 -53.59
C PRO A 451 49.80 21.33 -52.38
N GLN A 452 48.53 20.91 -52.52
CA GLN A 452 47.76 20.25 -51.46
C GLN A 452 46.72 19.31 -52.07
N TYR A 453 46.57 18.14 -51.45
CA TYR A 453 45.52 17.17 -51.74
C TYR A 453 44.57 17.06 -50.55
N THR A 454 43.27 16.94 -50.82
CA THR A 454 42.23 16.69 -49.83
C THR A 454 41.54 15.39 -50.20
N LEU A 455 42.00 14.29 -49.62
CA LEU A 455 41.47 12.96 -49.88
C LEU A 455 40.27 12.69 -48.95
N THR A 456 39.30 11.93 -49.46
CA THR A 456 38.30 11.25 -48.61
C THR A 456 38.70 9.78 -48.50
N VAL A 457 38.93 9.30 -47.29
CA VAL A 457 39.27 7.90 -47.00
C VAL A 457 38.11 7.26 -46.26
N LEU A 458 37.69 6.10 -46.73
CA LEU A 458 36.65 5.26 -46.14
C LEU A 458 37.29 4.14 -45.34
N ALA A 459 36.76 3.88 -44.14
CA ALA A 459 37.02 2.69 -43.34
C ALA A 459 35.73 1.88 -43.24
N SER A 460 35.75 0.60 -43.59
CA SER A 460 34.58 -0.28 -43.53
C SER A 460 34.87 -1.61 -42.86
N ASN A 461 33.84 -2.20 -42.26
CA ASN A 461 33.87 -3.55 -41.74
C ASN A 461 32.69 -4.36 -42.33
N SER A 462 32.31 -5.48 -41.72
CA SER A 462 31.15 -6.29 -42.18
C SER A 462 29.77 -5.71 -41.82
N LEU A 463 29.74 -4.63 -41.04
CA LEU A 463 28.54 -4.04 -40.43
C LEU A 463 28.21 -2.70 -41.12
N GLY A 464 29.22 -1.87 -41.36
CA GLY A 464 29.09 -0.65 -42.15
C GLY A 464 30.41 0.11 -42.33
N PHE A 465 30.38 1.45 -42.32
CA PHE A 465 31.51 2.31 -42.71
C PHE A 465 31.47 3.74 -42.16
N ASP A 466 32.66 4.34 -42.05
CA ASP A 466 32.88 5.77 -41.77
C ASP A 466 33.84 6.39 -42.80
N THR A 467 33.88 7.71 -42.90
CA THR A 467 34.71 8.45 -43.85
C THR A 467 35.40 9.64 -43.18
N VAL A 468 36.71 9.79 -43.41
CA VAL A 468 37.52 10.90 -42.89
C VAL A 468 38.18 11.70 -44.01
N THR A 469 38.36 12.99 -43.76
CA THR A 469 39.19 13.88 -44.59
C THR A 469 40.67 13.69 -44.24
N VAL A 470 41.51 13.49 -45.26
CA VAL A 470 42.97 13.47 -45.13
C VAL A 470 43.55 14.60 -45.98
N VAL A 471 44.21 15.56 -45.34
CA VAL A 471 44.89 16.65 -46.04
C VAL A 471 46.38 16.31 -46.14
N ILE A 472 46.91 16.29 -47.36
CA ILE A 472 48.33 16.07 -47.64
C ILE A 472 48.89 17.35 -48.25
N ASN A 473 49.80 18.02 -47.54
CA ASN A 473 50.50 19.19 -48.07
C ASN A 473 51.77 18.73 -48.79
N VAL A 474 51.91 19.12 -50.05
CA VAL A 474 53.16 18.94 -50.80
C VAL A 474 54.12 20.05 -50.38
N GLN A 475 55.37 19.69 -50.11
CA GLN A 475 56.44 20.63 -49.79
C GLN A 475 57.28 20.88 -51.04
N ASP A 476 57.28 22.15 -51.47
CA ASP A 476 58.20 22.75 -52.44
C ASP A 476 59.65 22.43 -52.05
N VAL A 477 60.42 21.91 -53.00
CA VAL A 477 61.86 21.74 -52.90
C VAL A 477 62.50 22.61 -53.97
N LEU A 478 62.95 23.81 -53.57
CA LEU A 478 63.64 24.79 -54.43
C LEU A 478 64.60 24.11 -55.42
N ASN A 479 64.16 24.01 -56.67
CA ASN A 479 64.91 23.45 -57.77
C ASN A 479 66.15 24.31 -58.04
N ALA A 480 67.34 23.75 -57.82
CA ALA A 480 68.63 24.43 -57.80
C ALA A 480 69.30 24.57 -59.18
#